data_AF-A0A450Y041-F1
#
_entry.id   AF-A0A450Y041-F1
#
_cell.length_a   1.000
_cell.length_b   1.000
_cell.length_c   1.000
_cell.angle_alpha   90.00
_cell.angle_beta   90.00
_cell.angle_gamma   90.00
#
_symmetry.space_group_name_H-M   'P 1'
#
loop_
_entity.id
_entity.type
_entity.pdbx_description
1 polymer ?
#
loop_
_entity_poly.entity_id
_entity_poly.type
_entity_poly.pdbx_seq_one_letter_code
_entity_poly.pdbx_strand_id
1 'polypeptide(L)'
;MVHSELQDIADELFAIDARLVEIEAEKRRLLQRKQILGQRQSSLGPHHGYSMQLSAGQKVALFLALFQGRSDVFARRWENRDKGRSGYAVACHNEWRFGICDKPRTKCRACGNRRYRPLDEQAIRGHLMGKQVIGLYPLRTDNTCHLLVADFDKSGWRNAAKAMARTCGAFGIPHAVEVSRSGNGAHLWIFFSEPAPAREARRLGFGLLDKAMGDSSRSVFRFL
;
A
#
# COMPACT_ATOMS: atom_id res chain seq x y z
N MET A 1 -48.62 48.79 -15.21
CA MET A 1 -48.35 47.35 -15.17
C MET A 1 -47.48 46.92 -16.34
N VAL A 2 -47.89 47.09 -17.60
CA VAL A 2 -47.12 46.66 -18.80
C VAL A 2 -45.68 47.21 -18.88
N HIS A 3 -45.43 48.45 -18.47
CA HIS A 3 -44.08 49.03 -18.49
C HIS A 3 -43.14 48.44 -17.43
N SER A 4 -43.69 47.96 -16.30
CA SER A 4 -42.92 47.29 -15.25
C SER A 4 -42.51 45.90 -15.72
N GLU A 5 -43.43 45.15 -16.34
CA GLU A 5 -43.16 43.82 -16.88
C GLU A 5 -42.11 43.85 -18.02
N LEU A 6 -42.15 44.86 -18.88
CA LEU A 6 -41.14 45.04 -19.93
C LEU A 6 -39.75 45.37 -19.36
N GLN A 7 -39.69 46.11 -18.26
CA GLN A 7 -38.45 46.41 -17.56
C GLN A 7 -37.90 45.15 -16.86
N ASP A 8 -38.76 44.38 -16.21
CA ASP A 8 -38.39 43.12 -15.54
C ASP A 8 -37.85 42.09 -16.56
N ILE A 9 -38.46 41.98 -17.75
CA ILE A 9 -37.98 41.12 -18.83
C ILE A 9 -36.61 41.58 -19.35
N ALA A 10 -36.41 42.89 -19.51
CA ALA A 10 -35.13 43.43 -19.97
C ALA A 10 -34.00 43.18 -18.96
N ASP A 11 -34.29 43.30 -17.66
CA ASP A 11 -33.35 43.04 -16.59
C ASP A 11 -33.01 41.54 -16.49
N GLU A 12 -33.99 40.65 -16.68
CA GLU A 12 -33.76 39.21 -16.71
C GLU A 12 -32.92 38.78 -17.93
N LEU A 13 -33.21 39.32 -19.11
CA LEU A 13 -32.40 39.07 -20.32
C LEU A 13 -30.95 39.52 -20.12
N PHE A 14 -30.73 40.69 -19.53
CA PHE A 14 -29.40 41.19 -19.23
C PHE A 14 -28.65 40.27 -18.23
N ALA A 15 -29.35 39.77 -17.20
CA ALA A 15 -28.78 38.83 -16.24
C ALA A 15 -28.41 37.48 -16.90
N ILE A 16 -29.24 36.99 -17.81
CA ILE A 16 -28.96 35.77 -18.58
C ILE A 16 -27.74 35.96 -19.47
N ASP A 17 -27.64 37.08 -20.19
CA ASP A 17 -26.50 37.39 -21.07
C ASP A 17 -25.19 37.47 -20.28
N ALA A 18 -25.20 38.14 -19.12
CA ALA A 18 -24.06 38.18 -18.22
C ALA A 18 -23.63 36.77 -17.78
N ARG A 19 -24.59 35.90 -17.47
CA ARG A 19 -24.33 34.52 -17.05
C ARG A 19 -23.78 33.66 -18.19
N LEU A 20 -24.25 33.86 -19.42
CA LEU A 20 -23.72 33.19 -20.60
C LEU A 20 -22.25 33.54 -20.83
N VAL A 21 -21.88 34.81 -20.69
CA VAL A 21 -20.48 35.26 -20.81
C VAL A 21 -19.57 34.58 -19.78
N GLU A 22 -20.01 34.46 -18.53
CA GLU A 22 -19.26 33.73 -17.48
C GLU A 22 -19.06 32.26 -17.82
N ILE A 23 -20.13 31.59 -18.27
CA ILE A 23 -20.09 30.17 -18.64
C ILE A 23 -19.16 29.94 -19.84
N GLU A 24 -19.16 30.83 -20.82
CA GLU A 24 -18.24 30.76 -21.97
C GLU A 24 -16.77 30.98 -21.56
N ALA A 25 -16.51 31.86 -20.61
CA ALA A 25 -15.17 32.02 -20.04
C ALA A 25 -14.70 30.74 -19.33
N GLU A 26 -15.56 30.12 -18.51
CA GLU A 26 -15.23 28.88 -17.82
C GLU A 26 -15.07 27.69 -18.78
N LYS A 27 -15.92 27.59 -19.80
CA LYS A 27 -15.80 26.59 -20.87
C LYS A 27 -14.44 26.70 -21.57
N ARG A 28 -14.00 27.92 -21.92
CA ARG A 28 -12.68 28.16 -22.51
C ARG A 28 -11.55 27.70 -21.58
N ARG A 29 -11.67 27.99 -20.28
CA ARG A 29 -10.69 27.60 -19.25
C ARG A 29 -10.58 26.08 -19.11
N LEU A 30 -11.71 25.38 -19.06
CA LEU A 30 -11.78 23.92 -18.98
C LEU A 30 -11.24 23.24 -20.24
N LEU A 31 -11.52 23.78 -21.43
CA LEU A 31 -10.97 23.28 -22.69
C LEU A 31 -9.44 23.42 -22.73
N GLN A 32 -8.90 24.56 -22.32
CA GLN A 32 -7.46 24.77 -22.23
C GLN A 32 -6.82 23.79 -21.22
N ARG A 33 -7.46 23.59 -20.05
CA ARG A 33 -7.00 22.61 -19.07
C ARG A 33 -7.03 21.18 -19.60
N LYS A 34 -8.09 20.79 -20.31
CA LYS A 34 -8.23 19.48 -20.95
C LYS A 34 -7.12 19.26 -21.99
N GLN A 35 -6.78 20.28 -22.77
CA GLN A 35 -5.72 20.20 -23.78
C GLN A 35 -4.33 20.04 -23.13
N ILE A 36 -4.03 20.80 -22.07
CA ILE A 36 -2.78 20.65 -21.30
C ILE A 36 -2.68 19.26 -20.69
N LEU A 37 -3.78 18.75 -20.11
CA LEU A 37 -3.82 17.41 -19.53
C LEU A 37 -3.69 16.31 -20.60
N GLY A 38 -4.31 16.47 -21.77
CA GLY A 38 -4.15 15.57 -22.92
C GLY A 38 -2.71 15.55 -23.43
N GLN A 39 -2.06 16.71 -23.56
CA GLN A 39 -0.64 16.78 -23.94
C GLN A 39 0.27 16.13 -22.90
N ARG A 40 -0.02 16.29 -21.60
CA ARG A 40 0.66 15.55 -20.52
C ARG A 40 0.40 14.05 -20.59
N GLN A 41 -0.81 13.64 -20.93
CA GLN A 41 -1.17 12.23 -21.13
C GLN A 41 -0.45 11.63 -22.34
N SER A 42 -0.14 12.42 -23.37
CA SER A 42 0.62 11.99 -24.55
C SER A 42 2.14 12.06 -24.34
N SER A 43 2.64 12.94 -23.47
CA SER A 43 4.07 13.08 -23.15
C SER A 43 4.54 12.17 -22.02
N LEU A 44 3.62 11.74 -21.15
CA LEU A 44 3.67 10.40 -20.59
C LEU A 44 3.50 9.46 -21.79
N GLY A 45 4.59 9.15 -22.50
CA GLY A 45 4.54 8.23 -23.63
C GLY A 45 3.81 6.94 -23.24
N PRO A 46 3.50 6.04 -24.19
CA PRO A 46 3.14 4.70 -23.80
C PRO A 46 4.23 4.27 -22.83
N HIS A 47 3.88 4.12 -21.54
CA HIS A 47 4.60 3.16 -20.75
C HIS A 47 4.58 1.96 -21.68
N HIS A 48 5.74 1.56 -22.21
CA HIS A 48 6.02 0.15 -22.35
C HIS A 48 5.92 -0.38 -20.92
N GLY A 49 4.69 -0.40 -20.38
CA GLY A 49 4.24 -1.47 -19.58
C GLY A 49 4.53 -2.63 -20.49
N TYR A 50 5.62 -3.31 -20.18
CA TYR A 50 5.50 -4.72 -19.97
C TYR A 50 4.20 -4.95 -19.16
N SER A 51 3.06 -4.88 -19.86
CA SER A 51 1.92 -5.72 -19.61
C SER A 51 2.41 -7.11 -19.98
N MET A 52 3.39 -7.62 -19.22
CA MET A 52 3.43 -9.03 -18.96
C MET A 52 2.09 -9.29 -18.30
N GLN A 53 1.11 -9.71 -19.10
CA GLN A 53 -0.06 -10.35 -18.55
C GLN A 53 0.45 -11.65 -17.93
N LEU A 54 0.94 -11.54 -16.69
CA LEU A 54 1.42 -12.67 -15.93
C LEU A 54 0.21 -13.59 -15.75
N SER A 55 0.38 -14.85 -16.11
CA SER A 55 -0.56 -15.90 -15.73
C SER A 55 -0.72 -15.95 -14.20
N ALA A 56 -1.77 -16.60 -13.72
CA ALA A 56 -1.97 -16.78 -12.28
C ALA A 56 -0.75 -17.42 -11.61
N GLY A 57 -0.14 -18.43 -12.25
CA GLY A 57 1.09 -19.07 -11.78
C GLY A 57 2.29 -18.11 -11.73
N GLN A 58 2.49 -17.32 -12.78
CA GLN A 58 3.58 -16.33 -12.82
C GLN A 58 3.42 -15.22 -11.76
N LYS A 59 2.18 -14.78 -11.48
CA LYS A 59 1.92 -13.82 -10.39
C LYS A 59 2.28 -14.40 -9.03
N VAL A 60 1.94 -15.67 -8.80
CA VAL A 60 2.27 -16.36 -7.54
C VAL A 60 3.78 -16.56 -7.41
N ALA A 61 4.45 -17.00 -8.48
CA ALA A 61 5.90 -17.16 -8.52
C ALA A 61 6.62 -15.84 -8.25
N LEU A 62 6.18 -14.74 -8.88
CA LEU A 62 6.72 -13.41 -8.63
C LEU A 62 6.52 -12.97 -7.17
N PHE A 63 5.33 -13.20 -6.60
CA PHE A 63 5.07 -12.87 -5.21
C PHE A 63 5.98 -13.64 -4.26
N LEU A 64 6.16 -14.95 -4.48
CA LEU A 64 7.07 -15.77 -3.69
C LEU A 64 8.54 -15.36 -3.84
N ALA A 65 8.94 -14.93 -5.03
CA ALA A 65 10.30 -14.45 -5.28
C ALA A 65 10.61 -13.11 -4.59
N LEU A 66 9.64 -12.21 -4.48
CA LEU A 66 9.81 -10.92 -3.81
C LEU A 66 9.65 -11.04 -2.29
N PHE A 67 8.60 -11.71 -1.82
CA PHE A 67 8.21 -11.76 -0.41
C PHE A 67 8.78 -12.99 0.30
N GLN A 68 10.11 -13.09 0.31
CA GLN A 68 10.82 -14.21 0.94
C GLN A 68 11.05 -13.96 2.44
N GLY A 69 10.66 -14.94 3.24
CA GLY A 69 10.84 -14.96 4.70
C GLY A 69 10.82 -16.40 5.21
N ARG A 70 10.16 -16.65 6.34
CA ARG A 70 9.90 -18.03 6.79
C ARG A 70 8.89 -18.73 5.89
N SER A 71 9.28 -19.87 5.33
CA SER A 71 8.44 -20.72 4.49
C SER A 71 7.62 -21.74 5.29
N ASP A 72 8.01 -22.03 6.53
CA ASP A 72 7.38 -23.05 7.37
C ASP A 72 6.19 -22.53 8.19
N VAL A 73 5.94 -21.22 8.16
CA VAL A 73 4.84 -20.59 8.90
C VAL A 73 4.43 -19.25 8.30
N PHE A 74 3.13 -18.95 8.36
CA PHE A 74 2.61 -17.61 8.07
C PHE A 74 1.56 -17.18 9.11
N ALA A 75 1.27 -15.89 9.15
CA ALA A 75 0.18 -15.35 9.96
C ALA A 75 -1.10 -15.26 9.14
N ARG A 76 -2.25 -15.60 9.70
CA ARG A 76 -3.56 -15.34 9.09
C ARG A 76 -4.23 -14.19 9.80
N ARG A 77 -4.81 -13.26 9.04
CA ARG A 77 -5.66 -12.21 9.58
C ARG A 77 -6.98 -12.81 10.05
N TRP A 78 -7.45 -12.37 11.19
CA TRP A 78 -8.82 -12.62 11.67
C TRP A 78 -9.49 -11.29 11.98
N GLU A 79 -10.82 -11.30 11.90
CA GLU A 79 -11.65 -10.14 12.17
C GLU A 79 -12.93 -10.61 12.85
N ASN A 80 -13.31 -9.92 13.92
CA ASN A 80 -14.58 -10.06 14.59
C ASN A 80 -15.34 -8.76 14.35
N ARG A 81 -16.29 -8.80 13.42
CA ARG A 81 -17.05 -7.62 12.98
C ARG A 81 -17.91 -7.07 14.11
N ASP A 82 -18.55 -7.95 14.89
CA ASP A 82 -19.43 -7.58 16.00
C ASP A 82 -18.70 -6.77 17.09
N LYS A 83 -17.43 -7.10 17.34
CA LYS A 83 -16.59 -6.42 18.34
C LYS A 83 -15.66 -5.36 17.73
N GLY A 84 -15.69 -5.15 16.42
CA GLY A 84 -14.77 -4.25 15.71
C GLY A 84 -13.28 -4.59 15.90
N ARG A 85 -12.95 -5.84 16.26
CA ARG A 85 -11.57 -6.26 16.55
C ARG A 85 -10.99 -7.02 15.39
N SER A 86 -9.71 -6.80 15.11
CA SER A 86 -8.98 -7.57 14.12
C SER A 86 -7.54 -7.79 14.56
N GLY A 87 -6.89 -8.76 13.95
CA GLY A 87 -5.49 -9.03 14.24
C GLY A 87 -4.93 -10.13 13.35
N TYR A 88 -3.71 -10.53 13.68
CA TYR A 88 -3.02 -11.62 13.02
C TYR A 88 -2.73 -12.72 14.04
N ALA A 89 -2.90 -13.97 13.62
CA ALA A 89 -2.57 -15.14 14.42
C ALA A 89 -1.77 -16.14 13.58
N VAL A 90 -0.87 -16.90 14.20
CA VAL A 90 -0.09 -17.93 13.50
C VAL A 90 -1.04 -18.97 12.90
N ALA A 91 -0.89 -19.23 11.60
CA ALA A 91 -1.67 -20.26 10.91
C ALA A 91 -1.26 -21.65 11.40
N CYS A 92 -2.24 -22.44 11.83
CA CYS A 92 -2.01 -23.76 12.40
C CYS A 92 -3.03 -24.77 11.82
N HIS A 93 -2.58 -25.98 11.49
CA HIS A 93 -3.47 -27.07 11.08
C HIS A 93 -4.37 -27.53 12.22
N ASN A 94 -3.87 -27.46 13.46
CA ASN A 94 -4.61 -27.93 14.63
C ASN A 94 -5.54 -26.87 15.23
N GLU A 95 -5.56 -25.64 14.71
CA GLU A 95 -6.36 -24.56 15.27
C GLU A 95 -7.84 -24.96 15.45
N TRP A 96 -8.38 -24.79 16.65
CA TRP A 96 -9.76 -25.14 17.04
C TRP A 96 -10.15 -26.62 16.91
N ARG A 97 -9.19 -27.54 16.71
CA ARG A 97 -9.47 -28.98 16.80
C ARG A 97 -9.68 -29.39 18.25
N PHE A 98 -10.90 -29.84 18.56
CA PHE A 98 -11.26 -30.36 19.88
C PHE A 98 -10.34 -31.52 20.29
N GLY A 99 -9.94 -31.55 21.57
CA GLY A 99 -9.01 -32.54 22.12
C GLY A 99 -7.54 -32.38 21.72
N ILE A 100 -7.18 -31.46 20.82
CA ILE A 100 -5.80 -31.23 20.36
C ILE A 100 -5.36 -29.79 20.63
N CYS A 101 -6.19 -28.81 20.32
CA CYS A 101 -5.85 -27.40 20.44
C CYS A 101 -6.43 -26.81 21.72
N ASP A 102 -5.57 -26.22 22.54
CA ASP A 102 -6.00 -25.60 23.81
C ASP A 102 -6.52 -24.16 23.64
N LYS A 103 -6.93 -23.76 22.43
CA LYS A 103 -7.60 -22.46 22.26
C LYS A 103 -8.99 -22.51 22.92
N PRO A 104 -9.42 -21.41 23.59
CA PRO A 104 -8.77 -20.10 23.66
C PRO A 104 -7.74 -19.93 24.79
N ARG A 105 -7.48 -20.95 25.62
CA ARG A 105 -6.60 -20.87 26.81
C ARG A 105 -5.14 -20.53 26.45
N THR A 106 -4.63 -21.02 25.32
CA THR A 106 -3.28 -20.67 24.83
C THR A 106 -3.27 -20.20 23.38
N LYS A 107 -2.26 -19.41 23.01
CA LYS A 107 -2.02 -18.99 21.63
C LYS A 107 -1.27 -20.09 20.88
N CYS A 108 -1.51 -20.26 19.57
CA CYS A 108 -0.82 -21.24 18.73
C CYS A 108 0.73 -21.14 18.80
N ARG A 109 1.28 -19.94 19.04
CA ARG A 109 2.73 -19.74 19.20
C ARG A 109 3.29 -20.47 20.43
N ALA A 110 2.50 -20.59 21.50
CA ALA A 110 2.88 -21.21 22.78
C ALA A 110 2.24 -22.59 23.01
N CYS A 111 1.49 -23.13 22.04
CA CYS A 111 0.83 -24.44 22.17
C CYS A 111 1.84 -25.57 21.93
N GLY A 112 1.81 -26.61 22.77
CA GLY A 112 2.60 -27.84 22.60
C GLY A 112 2.16 -28.65 21.37
N ASN A 113 0.86 -28.69 21.10
CA ASN A 113 0.26 -29.42 19.97
C ASN A 113 0.22 -28.60 18.66
N ARG A 114 1.06 -27.57 18.54
CA ARG A 114 1.07 -26.71 17.36
C ARG A 114 1.59 -27.47 16.14
N ARG A 115 0.91 -27.28 15.01
CA ARG A 115 1.36 -27.75 13.69
C ARG A 115 1.18 -26.61 12.71
N TYR A 116 2.24 -25.82 12.49
CA TYR A 116 2.15 -24.63 11.64
C TYR A 116 1.82 -25.00 10.19
N ARG A 117 1.09 -24.11 9.53
CA ARG A 117 0.83 -24.23 8.10
C ARG A 117 2.00 -23.56 7.35
N PRO A 118 2.63 -24.25 6.39
CA PRO A 118 3.67 -23.63 5.58
C PRO A 118 3.08 -22.53 4.69
N LEU A 119 3.92 -21.57 4.32
CA LEU A 119 3.61 -20.55 3.33
C LEU A 119 3.79 -21.16 1.92
N ASP A 120 2.78 -21.89 1.47
CA ASP A 120 2.79 -22.59 0.19
C ASP A 120 2.05 -21.82 -0.93
N GLU A 121 2.10 -22.38 -2.14
CA GLU A 121 1.45 -21.79 -3.32
C GLU A 121 -0.06 -21.61 -3.13
N GLN A 122 -0.72 -22.52 -2.41
CA GLN A 122 -2.14 -22.44 -2.12
C GLN A 122 -2.46 -21.27 -1.19
N ALA A 123 -1.63 -21.06 -0.17
CA ALA A 123 -1.76 -19.94 0.75
C ALA A 123 -1.63 -18.60 0.01
N ILE A 124 -0.61 -18.46 -0.85
CA ILE A 124 -0.40 -17.26 -1.68
C ILE A 124 -1.54 -17.05 -2.67
N ARG A 125 -1.97 -18.09 -3.39
CA ARG A 125 -3.14 -17.98 -4.30
C ARG A 125 -4.38 -17.50 -3.56
N GLY A 126 -4.68 -18.10 -2.40
CA GLY A 126 -5.80 -17.67 -1.57
C GLY A 126 -5.68 -16.21 -1.13
N HIS A 127 -4.46 -15.73 -0.87
CA HIS A 127 -4.20 -14.34 -0.55
C HIS A 127 -4.44 -13.40 -1.73
N LEU A 128 -3.84 -13.69 -2.88
CA LEU A 128 -3.95 -12.87 -4.09
C LEU A 128 -5.38 -12.82 -4.65
N MET A 129 -6.19 -13.87 -4.40
CA MET A 129 -7.61 -13.90 -4.76
C MET A 129 -8.52 -13.20 -3.73
N GLY A 130 -7.98 -12.68 -2.63
CA GLY A 130 -8.76 -12.06 -1.56
C GLY A 130 -9.57 -13.04 -0.69
N LYS A 131 -9.36 -14.36 -0.83
CA LYS A 131 -10.03 -15.38 -0.01
C LYS A 131 -9.52 -15.39 1.43
N GLN A 132 -8.29 -14.96 1.64
CA GLN A 132 -7.69 -14.77 2.96
C GLN A 132 -6.70 -13.61 2.94
N VAL A 133 -6.38 -13.07 4.11
CA VAL A 133 -5.27 -12.13 4.27
C VAL A 133 -4.22 -12.81 5.12
N ILE A 134 -3.00 -12.90 4.59
CA ILE A 134 -1.87 -13.52 5.28
C ILE A 134 -0.79 -12.48 5.57
N GLY A 135 0.01 -12.74 6.60
CA GLY A 135 1.20 -11.96 6.94
C GLY A 135 2.44 -12.84 6.85
N LEU A 136 3.49 -12.29 6.27
CA LEU A 136 4.81 -12.90 6.19
C LEU A 136 5.57 -12.67 7.50
N TYR A 137 6.40 -13.65 7.89
CA TYR A 137 7.46 -13.44 8.88
C TYR A 137 8.80 -13.24 8.13
N PRO A 138 9.28 -11.99 7.94
CA PRO A 138 10.41 -11.71 7.06
C PRO A 138 11.76 -12.16 7.63
N LEU A 139 11.90 -12.18 8.95
CA LEU A 139 13.10 -12.65 9.63
C LEU A 139 13.19 -14.18 9.59
N ARG A 140 14.25 -14.68 8.96
CA ARG A 140 14.56 -16.11 8.86
C ARG A 140 15.21 -16.62 10.15
N THR A 141 15.30 -17.94 10.30
CA THR A 141 15.85 -18.60 11.51
C THR A 141 17.34 -18.35 11.71
N ASP A 142 18.06 -17.99 10.66
CA ASP A 142 19.48 -17.61 10.65
C ASP A 142 19.70 -16.10 10.86
N ASN A 143 18.66 -15.35 11.24
CA ASN A 143 18.67 -13.89 11.40
C ASN A 143 18.95 -13.08 10.11
N THR A 144 18.73 -13.68 8.93
CA THR A 144 18.76 -12.98 7.65
C THR A 144 17.35 -12.57 7.17
N CYS A 145 17.27 -11.68 6.19
CA CYS A 145 16.04 -11.32 5.49
C CYS A 145 16.31 -11.00 4.00
N HIS A 146 15.29 -11.14 3.16
CA HIS A 146 15.34 -10.77 1.74
C HIS A 146 14.68 -9.43 1.44
N LEU A 147 14.10 -8.80 2.46
CA LEU A 147 13.43 -7.53 2.31
C LEU A 147 13.62 -6.67 3.55
N LEU A 148 13.54 -5.37 3.32
CA LEU A 148 13.39 -4.34 4.34
C LEU A 148 12.09 -3.59 4.01
N VAL A 149 11.25 -3.39 5.03
CA VAL A 149 10.07 -2.53 4.89
C VAL A 149 10.10 -1.42 5.93
N ALA A 150 9.91 -0.19 5.47
CA ALA A 150 9.63 0.95 6.32
C ALA A 150 8.11 1.20 6.34
N ASP A 151 7.53 1.11 7.53
CA ASP A 151 6.10 1.34 7.75
C ASP A 151 5.85 2.79 8.16
N PHE A 152 5.15 3.52 7.28
CA PHE A 152 4.78 4.92 7.45
C PHE A 152 3.32 5.04 7.87
N ASP A 153 3.11 5.23 9.17
CA ASP A 153 1.80 5.49 9.75
C ASP A 153 1.67 6.95 10.20
N LYS A 154 0.42 7.38 10.46
CA LYS A 154 0.04 8.65 11.12
C LYS A 154 0.12 9.90 10.21
N SER A 155 -0.12 11.08 10.80
CA SER A 155 -0.07 12.35 10.09
C SER A 155 1.28 12.55 9.41
N GLY A 156 1.24 13.04 8.16
CA GLY A 156 2.46 13.28 7.38
C GLY A 156 3.05 12.05 6.69
N TRP A 157 2.44 10.86 6.80
CA TRP A 157 2.97 9.62 6.19
C TRP A 157 3.31 9.77 4.70
N ARG A 158 2.49 10.53 3.95
CA ARG A 158 2.70 10.76 2.51
C ARG A 158 4.01 11.50 2.23
N ASN A 159 4.30 12.54 3.02
CA ASN A 159 5.49 13.35 2.83
C ASN A 159 6.73 12.57 3.27
N ALA A 160 6.65 11.85 4.39
CA ALA A 160 7.73 11.02 4.88
C ALA A 160 8.07 9.86 3.93
N ALA A 161 7.07 9.11 3.45
CA ALA A 161 7.28 8.04 2.47
C ALA A 161 7.90 8.57 1.18
N LYS A 162 7.42 9.72 0.67
CA LYS A 162 8.02 10.40 -0.50
C LYS A 162 9.45 10.87 -0.24
N ALA A 163 9.75 11.36 0.96
CA ALA A 163 11.10 11.79 1.32
C ALA A 163 12.07 10.60 1.29
N MET A 164 11.73 9.50 1.96
CA MET A 164 12.56 8.29 1.94
C MET A 164 12.68 7.70 0.52
N ALA A 165 11.61 7.72 -0.28
CA ALA A 165 11.65 7.30 -1.68
C ALA A 165 12.62 8.15 -2.53
N ARG A 166 12.61 9.48 -2.36
CA ARG A 166 13.60 10.38 -3.00
C ARG A 166 15.02 10.06 -2.56
N THR A 167 15.23 9.84 -1.26
CA THR A 167 16.54 9.45 -0.73
C THR A 167 17.01 8.12 -1.33
N CYS A 168 16.15 7.11 -1.42
CA CYS A 168 16.46 5.84 -2.10
C CYS A 168 16.86 6.09 -3.56
N GLY A 169 16.09 6.91 -4.29
CA GLY A 169 16.39 7.28 -5.66
C GLY A 169 17.75 8.00 -5.82
N ALA A 170 18.09 8.91 -4.91
CA ALA A 170 19.37 9.63 -4.91
C ALA A 170 20.57 8.70 -4.69
N PHE A 171 20.40 7.61 -3.93
CA PHE A 171 21.41 6.57 -3.73
C PHE A 171 21.33 5.43 -4.77
N GLY A 172 20.45 5.52 -5.76
CA GLY A 172 20.27 4.47 -6.77
C GLY A 172 19.71 3.16 -6.21
N ILE A 173 19.02 3.20 -5.07
CA ILE A 173 18.45 2.01 -4.42
C ILE A 173 17.07 1.71 -5.00
N PRO A 174 16.87 0.53 -5.63
CA PRO A 174 15.56 0.09 -6.10
C PRO A 174 14.59 -0.06 -4.92
N HIS A 175 13.41 0.52 -5.05
CA HIS A 175 12.38 0.47 -4.02
C HIS A 175 10.98 0.47 -4.64
N ALA A 176 10.00 -0.01 -3.88
CA ALA A 176 8.59 0.07 -4.22
C ALA A 176 7.81 0.73 -3.09
N VAL A 177 6.77 1.49 -3.42
CA VAL A 177 5.90 2.14 -2.44
C VAL A 177 4.47 1.63 -2.62
N GLU A 178 3.87 1.18 -1.52
CA GLU A 178 2.51 0.67 -1.46
C GLU A 178 1.70 1.50 -0.46
N VAL A 179 0.49 1.93 -0.82
CA VAL A 179 -0.43 2.54 0.15
C VAL A 179 -1.06 1.44 0.98
N SER A 180 -1.04 1.58 2.30
CA SER A 180 -1.57 0.56 3.19
C SER A 180 -3.07 0.37 2.96
N ARG A 181 -3.57 -0.82 3.31
CA ARG A 181 -4.99 -1.17 3.11
C ARG A 181 -5.97 -0.22 3.83
N SER A 182 -5.55 0.45 4.90
CA SER A 182 -6.39 1.44 5.60
C SER A 182 -6.49 2.77 4.85
N GLY A 183 -5.64 3.01 3.85
CA GLY A 183 -5.49 4.29 3.17
C GLY A 183 -4.75 5.36 3.99
N ASN A 184 -4.39 5.05 5.24
CA ASN A 184 -3.84 5.99 6.22
C ASN A 184 -2.36 5.77 6.52
N GLY A 185 -1.66 5.08 5.63
CA GLY A 185 -0.23 4.85 5.73
C GLY A 185 0.34 4.32 4.41
N ALA A 186 1.63 4.06 4.40
CA ALA A 186 2.31 3.43 3.27
C ALA A 186 3.48 2.57 3.74
N HIS A 187 3.80 1.57 2.92
CA HIS A 187 5.00 0.77 3.07
C HIS A 187 5.99 1.15 1.97
N LEU A 188 7.25 1.39 2.34
CA LEU A 188 8.36 1.43 1.40
C LEU A 188 9.12 0.12 1.51
N TRP A 189 9.20 -0.60 0.40
CA TRP A 189 9.82 -1.91 0.27
C TRP A 189 11.16 -1.81 -0.45
N ILE A 190 12.19 -2.46 0.09
CA ILE A 190 13.47 -2.72 -0.55
C ILE A 190 13.67 -4.24 -0.55
N PHE A 191 13.96 -4.82 -1.71
CA PHE A 191 14.18 -6.25 -1.89
C PHE A 191 15.65 -6.54 -2.18
N PHE A 192 16.22 -7.53 -1.50
CA PHE A 192 17.59 -7.98 -1.66
C PHE A 192 17.62 -9.23 -2.55
N SER A 193 18.53 -9.26 -3.53
CA SER A 193 18.76 -10.42 -4.38
C SER A 193 19.27 -11.64 -3.61
N GLU A 194 19.98 -11.38 -2.51
CA GLU A 194 20.55 -12.39 -1.60
C GLU A 194 20.11 -12.10 -0.15
N PRO A 195 20.10 -13.12 0.74
CA PRO A 195 19.76 -12.90 2.13
C PRO A 195 20.75 -11.93 2.79
N ALA A 196 20.25 -10.81 3.32
CA ALA A 196 21.03 -9.84 4.07
C ALA A 196 20.91 -10.11 5.58
N PRO A 197 21.97 -9.90 6.38
CA PRO A 197 21.84 -9.90 7.83
C PRO A 197 20.82 -8.84 8.27
N ALA A 198 19.81 -9.24 9.04
CA ALA A 198 18.69 -8.34 9.39
C ALA A 198 19.14 -7.10 10.19
N ARG A 199 20.29 -7.18 10.87
CA ARG A 199 20.93 -6.04 11.54
C ARG A 199 21.38 -4.99 10.53
N GLU A 200 22.04 -5.40 9.45
CA GLU A 200 22.56 -4.50 8.43
C GLU A 200 21.42 -3.93 7.58
N ALA A 201 20.40 -4.74 7.25
CA ALA A 201 19.18 -4.25 6.61
C ALA A 201 18.51 -3.14 7.44
N ARG A 202 18.38 -3.30 8.76
CA ARG A 202 17.85 -2.24 9.64
C ARG A 202 18.76 -1.01 9.67
N ARG A 203 20.08 -1.17 9.72
CA ARG A 203 21.03 -0.05 9.68
C ARG A 203 20.89 0.76 8.39
N LEU A 204 20.78 0.09 7.25
CA LEU A 204 20.48 0.72 5.96
C LEU A 204 19.18 1.52 6.06
N GLY A 205 18.10 0.90 6.57
CA GLY A 205 16.82 1.57 6.76
C GLY A 205 16.93 2.85 7.61
N PHE A 206 17.53 2.76 8.79
CA PHE A 206 17.73 3.91 9.66
C PHE A 206 18.58 5.00 8.99
N GLY A 207 19.67 4.64 8.31
CA GLY A 207 20.50 5.60 7.59
C GLY A 207 19.73 6.33 6.48
N LEU A 208 18.88 5.62 5.74
CA LEU A 208 18.01 6.22 4.72
C LEU A 208 16.97 7.16 5.35
N LEU A 209 16.37 6.77 6.47
CA LEU A 209 15.44 7.64 7.19
C LEU A 209 16.13 8.89 7.74
N ASP A 210 17.32 8.75 8.34
CA ASP A 210 18.05 9.89 8.90
C ASP A 210 18.41 10.89 7.79
N LYS A 211 18.80 10.41 6.61
CA LYS A 211 19.03 11.27 5.44
C LYS A 211 17.75 11.89 4.89
N ALA A 212 16.61 11.20 4.96
CA ALA A 212 15.32 11.75 4.55
C ALA A 212 14.78 12.79 5.55
N MET A 213 15.05 12.63 6.85
CA MET A 213 14.59 13.49 7.94
C MET A 213 15.51 14.68 8.22
N GLY A 214 16.76 14.67 7.72
CA GLY A 214 17.61 15.86 7.68
C GLY A 214 16.94 17.07 7.01
N ASP A 215 15.86 16.85 6.26
CA ASP A 215 15.03 17.85 5.60
C ASP A 215 13.69 18.17 6.31
N SER A 216 13.22 17.45 7.35
CA SER A 216 12.02 17.77 8.16
C SER A 216 11.74 16.78 9.31
N SER A 217 11.24 17.30 10.44
CA SER A 217 10.73 16.69 11.70
C SER A 217 10.57 15.16 11.82
N ARG A 218 11.01 14.62 12.97
CA ARG A 218 10.94 13.20 13.38
C ARG A 218 9.50 12.68 13.46
N SER A 219 9.12 11.84 12.51
CA SER A 219 7.95 10.98 12.60
C SER A 219 8.31 9.59 13.14
N VAL A 220 7.35 8.91 13.78
CA VAL A 220 7.53 7.59 14.40
C VAL A 220 7.28 6.50 13.36
N PHE A 221 8.30 5.69 13.06
CA PHE A 221 8.24 4.61 12.07
C PHE A 221 8.73 3.29 12.66
N ARG A 222 8.37 2.18 12.00
CA ARG A 222 8.86 0.85 12.36
C ARG A 222 9.44 0.16 11.13
N PHE A 223 10.61 -0.44 11.30
CA PHE A 223 11.12 -1.42 10.36
C PHE A 223 10.59 -2.80 10.76
N LEU A 224 9.97 -3.50 9.82
CA LEU A 224 9.53 -4.89 10.00
C LEU A 224 10.46 -5.86 9.26
#